data_AF-A0A7C3TN38-F1
#
_entry.id   AF-A0A7C3TN38-F1
#
_cell.length_a   1.000
_cell.length_b   1.000
_cell.length_c   1.000
_cell.angle_alpha   90.00
_cell.angle_beta   90.00
_cell.angle_gamma   90.00
#
_symmetry.space_group_name_H-M   'P 1'
#
loop_
_entity.id
_entity.type
_entity.pdbx_description
1 polymer ?
#
loop_
_entity_poly.entity_id
_entity_poly.type
_entity_poly.pdbx_seq_one_letter_code
_entity_poly.pdbx_strand_id
1 'polypeptide(L)'
;MRFLFMVTIAQFFLKITIYNRLYDNHIFSVAKKNLGSEHYFFGDSYRGIILINVIDTMIVLLLCFALSGVRAMVEWNYTVEEAIAIQKAMAGKVITRGKPDTVEYIAGIDVALTPDGRGYCIIAVFTFPQLRLCEEVFSSDTITFPYVPGLLSFREGPLVLKAYDKLSIKPDILVFDGQGIAHPRRFGIASHIGVLLDIPSLGCA
;
A
#
# COMPACT_ATOMS: atom_id res chain seq x y z
N MET A 1 -7.12 -11.75 16.39
CA MET A 1 -5.78 -12.30 16.08
C MET A 1 -5.66 -12.89 14.67
N ARG A 2 -6.59 -13.75 14.22
CA ARG A 2 -6.46 -14.46 12.91
C ARG A 2 -6.41 -13.55 11.67
N PHE A 3 -7.26 -12.52 11.60
CA PHE A 3 -7.30 -11.60 10.46
C PHE A 3 -6.00 -10.79 10.28
N LEU A 4 -5.49 -10.16 11.34
CA LEU A 4 -4.25 -9.36 11.27
C LEU A 4 -3.04 -10.18 10.83
N PHE A 5 -2.89 -11.39 11.39
CA PHE A 5 -1.78 -12.28 11.03
C PHE A 5 -1.77 -12.60 9.53
N MET A 6 -2.96 -12.80 8.95
CA MET A 6 -3.13 -13.09 7.53
C MET A 6 -2.85 -11.87 6.64
N VAL A 7 -3.21 -10.67 7.11
CA VAL A 7 -2.90 -9.40 6.43
C VAL A 7 -1.38 -9.16 6.38
N THR A 8 -0.65 -9.46 7.46
CA THR A 8 0.81 -9.37 7.48
C THR A 8 1.45 -10.36 6.51
N ILE A 9 0.92 -11.59 6.40
CA ILE A 9 1.39 -12.58 5.42
C ILE A 9 1.20 -12.08 3.98
N ALA A 10 0.04 -11.50 3.66
CA ALA A 10 -0.22 -10.94 2.33
C ALA A 10 0.78 -9.83 1.96
N GLN A 11 1.09 -8.94 2.92
CA GLN A 11 2.11 -7.89 2.75
C GLN A 11 3.53 -8.46 2.57
N PHE A 12 3.87 -9.54 3.28
CA PHE A 12 5.16 -10.20 3.10
C PHE A 12 5.32 -10.79 1.69
N PHE A 13 4.29 -11.48 1.17
CA PHE A 13 4.31 -11.98 -0.22
C PHE A 13 4.44 -10.85 -1.23
N LEU A 14 3.77 -9.72 -0.98
CA LEU A 14 3.84 -8.55 -1.84
C LEU A 14 5.26 -7.98 -1.97
N LYS A 15 5.98 -7.86 -0.85
CA LYS A 15 7.38 -7.40 -0.83
C LYS A 15 8.27 -8.33 -1.65
N ILE A 16 8.07 -9.64 -1.54
CA ILE A 16 8.80 -10.63 -2.35
C ILE A 16 8.49 -10.43 -3.85
N THR A 17 7.21 -10.26 -4.22
CA THR A 17 6.85 -10.05 -5.64
C THR A 17 7.49 -8.78 -6.19
N ILE A 18 7.40 -7.64 -5.51
CA ILE A 18 8.07 -6.39 -5.94
C ILE A 18 9.55 -6.63 -6.12
N TYR A 19 10.20 -7.29 -5.16
CA TYR A 19 11.64 -7.50 -5.21
C TYR A 19 12.05 -8.35 -6.40
N ASN A 20 11.38 -9.49 -6.61
CA ASN A 20 11.64 -10.37 -7.74
C ASN A 20 11.42 -9.64 -9.07
N ARG A 21 10.41 -8.78 -9.15
CA ARG A 21 10.16 -8.02 -10.37
C ARG A 21 11.20 -6.93 -10.61
N LEU A 22 11.66 -6.24 -9.56
CA LEU A 22 12.77 -5.29 -9.67
C LEU A 22 14.09 -5.99 -10.04
N TYR A 23 14.32 -7.21 -9.53
CA TYR A 23 15.42 -8.09 -9.93
C TYR A 23 15.34 -8.38 -11.43
N ASP A 24 14.22 -8.92 -11.91
CA ASP A 24 14.03 -9.38 -13.30
C ASP A 24 14.17 -8.23 -14.32
N ASN A 25 13.91 -6.99 -13.90
CA ASN A 25 14.07 -5.81 -14.74
C ASN A 25 15.45 -5.11 -14.57
N HIS A 26 16.40 -5.74 -13.88
CA HIS A 26 17.75 -5.21 -13.58
C HIS A 26 17.77 -3.92 -12.74
N ILE A 27 16.75 -3.67 -11.91
CA ILE A 27 16.57 -2.46 -11.08
C ILE A 27 17.13 -2.71 -9.66
N PHE A 28 18.24 -3.43 -9.55
CA PHE A 28 18.70 -4.07 -8.31
C PHE A 28 19.23 -3.13 -7.22
N SER A 29 19.80 -1.98 -7.60
CA SER A 29 20.37 -1.03 -6.65
C SER A 29 19.32 -0.42 -5.72
N VAL A 30 18.04 -0.59 -6.05
CA VAL A 30 16.88 0.08 -5.47
C VAL A 30 16.37 -0.65 -4.23
N ALA A 31 16.30 -1.97 -4.30
CA ALA A 31 15.69 -2.76 -3.24
C ALA A 31 16.55 -2.85 -1.97
N LYS A 32 17.86 -2.61 -2.09
CA LYS A 32 18.83 -2.62 -0.97
C LYS A 32 18.62 -1.47 0.04
N LYS A 33 17.89 -0.40 -0.32
CA LYS A 33 17.66 0.77 0.53
C LYS A 33 16.39 0.69 1.40
N ASN A 34 15.39 -0.11 1.00
CA ASN A 34 14.12 -0.26 1.72
C ASN A 34 14.17 -1.34 2.82
N LEU A 35 15.23 -2.14 2.88
CA LEU A 35 15.40 -3.27 3.80
C LEU A 35 16.21 -2.92 5.07
N GLY A 36 15.99 -1.73 5.66
CA GLY A 36 16.75 -1.21 6.81
C GLY A 36 17.45 -2.27 7.68
N SER A 37 18.79 -2.33 7.63
CA SER A 37 19.68 -3.17 8.45
C SER A 37 19.41 -4.69 8.57
N GLU A 38 18.44 -5.26 7.87
CA GLU A 38 18.22 -6.70 7.83
C GLU A 38 18.85 -7.27 6.55
N HIS A 39 19.92 -8.05 6.73
CA HIS A 39 20.68 -8.63 5.64
C HIS A 39 19.92 -9.79 4.99
N TYR A 40 19.14 -9.51 3.95
CA TYR A 40 18.60 -10.53 3.05
C TYR A 40 19.59 -10.78 1.91
N PHE A 41 20.33 -11.89 2.00
CA PHE A 41 21.20 -12.37 0.92
C PHE A 41 20.40 -13.35 0.05
N PHE A 42 20.07 -12.95 -1.18
CA PHE A 42 19.54 -13.85 -2.20
C PHE A 42 20.67 -14.21 -3.17
N GLY A 43 21.27 -15.38 -2.97
CA GLY A 43 22.15 -16.03 -3.95
C GLY A 43 21.39 -17.09 -4.74
N ASP A 44 21.86 -17.39 -5.96
CA ASP A 44 21.17 -18.12 -7.04
C ASP A 44 20.78 -19.59 -6.78
N SER A 45 20.63 -20.03 -5.53
CA SER A 45 20.43 -21.45 -5.21
C SER A 45 19.72 -21.73 -3.88
N TYR A 46 18.57 -21.12 -3.55
CA TYR A 46 17.77 -21.58 -2.39
C TYR A 46 16.24 -21.53 -2.60
N ARG A 47 15.61 -22.71 -2.55
CA ARG A 47 14.21 -22.91 -2.12
C ARG A 47 14.21 -23.03 -0.60
N GLY A 48 13.84 -21.98 0.13
CA GLY A 48 13.75 -22.03 1.59
C GLY A 48 12.73 -21.00 2.13
N ILE A 49 11.77 -21.48 2.92
CA ILE A 49 10.82 -20.65 3.68
C ILE A 49 11.55 -20.18 4.94
N ILE A 50 11.67 -18.86 5.12
CA ILE A 50 12.20 -18.26 6.35
C ILE A 50 11.01 -17.94 7.26
N LEU A 51 10.93 -18.61 8.41
CA LEU A 51 10.04 -18.24 9.51
C LEU A 51 10.67 -17.07 10.29
N ILE A 52 10.05 -15.90 10.24
CA ILE A 52 10.38 -14.78 11.11
C ILE A 52 9.36 -14.72 12.24
N ASN A 53 9.85 -14.84 13.48
CA ASN A 53 9.07 -14.64 14.71
C ASN A 53 8.65 -13.17 14.79
N VAL A 54 7.36 -12.88 14.57
CA VAL A 54 6.78 -11.55 14.80
C VAL A 54 6.15 -11.55 16.19
N ILE A 55 6.92 -11.15 17.20
CA ILE A 55 6.42 -10.80 18.53
C ILE A 55 6.54 -9.28 18.65
N ASP A 56 5.44 -8.65 19.08
CA ASP A 56 5.28 -7.23 19.44
C ASP A 56 5.32 -6.16 18.34
N THR A 57 4.22 -6.05 17.57
CA THR A 57 3.82 -4.75 17.01
C THR A 57 2.31 -4.52 17.19
N MET A 58 1.98 -3.48 17.95
CA MET A 58 0.61 -3.07 18.26
C MET A 58 -0.04 -2.44 17.01
N ILE A 59 -0.70 -3.26 16.19
CA ILE A 59 -1.38 -2.84 14.96
C ILE A 59 -2.74 -2.23 15.29
N VAL A 60 -2.95 -0.97 14.93
CA VAL A 60 -4.24 -0.27 15.10
C VAL A 60 -5.11 -0.51 13.86
N LEU A 61 -6.09 -1.41 14.00
CA LEU A 61 -7.03 -1.80 12.95
C LEU A 61 -8.21 -0.80 12.86
N LEU A 62 -8.28 0.04 11.82
CA LEU A 62 -9.40 0.98 11.62
C LEU A 62 -9.86 0.96 10.15
N LEU A 63 -11.09 0.51 9.92
CA LEU A 63 -11.73 0.33 8.60
C LEU A 63 -12.46 1.62 8.17
N CYS A 64 -12.12 2.14 6.99
CA CYS A 64 -12.75 3.29 6.32
C CYS A 64 -13.85 2.89 5.34
N PHE A 65 -14.96 3.61 5.36
CA PHE A 65 -16.00 3.63 4.33
C PHE A 65 -16.25 5.13 4.00
N ALA A 66 -16.48 5.54 2.74
CA ALA A 66 -16.78 6.95 2.45
C ALA A 66 -17.51 7.18 1.11
N LEU A 67 -18.72 7.73 1.21
CA LEU A 67 -19.62 8.24 0.16
C LEU A 67 -19.03 8.46 -1.26
N SER A 68 -19.61 7.74 -2.24
CA SER A 68 -19.46 7.83 -3.69
C SER A 68 -19.22 9.23 -4.28
N GLY A 69 -18.22 9.36 -5.19
CA GLY A 69 -18.13 10.48 -6.14
C GLY A 69 -16.83 11.30 -6.19
N VAL A 70 -15.78 10.97 -5.42
CA VAL A 70 -14.58 11.84 -5.27
C VAL A 70 -13.54 11.69 -6.40
N ARG A 71 -13.61 10.64 -7.21
CA ARG A 71 -12.53 10.25 -8.14
C ARG A 71 -12.27 11.22 -9.30
N ALA A 72 -13.22 12.09 -9.64
CA ALA A 72 -13.14 12.96 -10.83
C ALA A 72 -12.43 14.32 -10.63
N MET A 73 -11.87 14.62 -9.44
CA MET A 73 -11.38 15.97 -9.10
C MET A 73 -9.90 16.07 -8.68
N VAL A 74 -9.06 15.05 -8.90
CA VAL A 74 -7.70 15.04 -8.35
C VAL A 74 -6.64 15.18 -9.45
N GLU A 75 -6.30 16.42 -9.80
CA GLU A 75 -4.99 16.70 -10.40
C GLU A 75 -3.93 16.58 -9.30
N TRP A 76 -2.98 15.65 -9.43
CA TRP A 76 -1.97 15.38 -8.39
C TRP A 76 -0.80 16.36 -8.39
N ASN A 77 -1.03 17.60 -8.81
CA ASN A 77 -0.03 18.67 -8.84
C ASN A 77 -0.33 19.67 -7.72
N TYR A 78 0.06 19.31 -6.49
CA TYR A 78 -0.16 20.13 -5.30
C TYR A 78 1.16 20.64 -4.75
N THR A 79 1.14 21.82 -4.16
CA THR A 79 2.18 22.26 -3.23
C THR A 79 2.12 21.47 -1.93
N VAL A 80 3.16 21.56 -1.11
CA VAL A 80 3.19 20.94 0.23
C VAL A 80 2.08 21.52 1.11
N GLU A 81 1.84 22.82 1.01
CA GLU A 81 0.83 23.55 1.76
C GLU A 81 -0.58 23.10 1.37
N GLU A 82 -0.84 22.98 0.06
CA GLU A 82 -2.12 22.48 -0.48
C GLU A 82 -2.37 21.04 -0.06
N ALA A 83 -1.36 20.18 -0.17
CA ALA A 83 -1.45 18.78 0.25
C ALA A 83 -1.82 18.66 1.74
N ILE A 84 -1.21 19.46 2.62
CA ILE A 84 -1.56 19.51 4.04
C ILE A 84 -3.00 19.99 4.26
N ALA A 85 -3.44 21.01 3.51
CA ALA A 85 -4.80 21.52 3.59
C ALA A 85 -5.83 20.45 3.19
N ILE A 86 -5.56 19.72 2.10
CA ILE A 86 -6.36 18.59 1.65
C ILE A 86 -6.44 17.51 2.73
N GLN A 87 -5.32 17.11 3.34
CA GLN A 87 -5.35 16.10 4.41
C GLN A 87 -6.25 16.53 5.57
N LYS A 88 -6.14 17.79 6.01
CA LYS A 88 -6.97 18.31 7.11
C LYS A 88 -8.46 18.32 6.75
N ALA A 89 -8.81 18.75 5.54
CA ALA A 89 -10.19 18.80 5.07
C ALA A 89 -10.80 17.40 4.90
N MET A 90 -10.00 16.43 4.43
CA MET A 90 -10.47 15.08 4.12
C MET A 90 -10.40 14.12 5.31
N ALA A 91 -9.61 14.42 6.35
CA ALA A 91 -9.50 13.59 7.55
C ALA A 91 -10.86 13.29 8.21
N GLY A 92 -11.79 14.23 8.16
CA GLY A 92 -13.15 14.05 8.72
C GLY A 92 -14.01 13.04 7.95
N LYS A 93 -13.60 12.62 6.74
CA LYS A 93 -14.30 11.61 5.93
C LYS A 93 -13.87 10.18 6.27
N VAL A 94 -12.85 10.01 7.11
CA VAL A 94 -12.39 8.70 7.58
C VAL A 94 -13.43 8.12 8.52
N ILE A 95 -14.17 7.11 8.06
CA ILE A 95 -14.95 6.26 8.94
C ILE A 95 -13.99 5.27 9.62
N THR A 96 -14.24 4.96 10.89
CA THR A 96 -13.36 4.08 11.69
C THR A 96 -14.11 2.92 12.32
N ARG A 97 -15.42 2.83 12.02
CA ARG A 97 -16.34 1.87 12.60
C ARG A 97 -17.02 1.11 11.48
N GLY A 98 -17.40 -0.12 11.78
CA GLY A 98 -17.99 -1.03 10.81
C GLY A 98 -16.99 -2.09 10.36
N LYS A 99 -17.52 -3.08 9.65
CA LYS A 99 -16.76 -4.15 9.02
C LYS A 99 -17.51 -4.57 7.75
N PRO A 100 -16.80 -5.07 6.72
CA PRO A 100 -17.46 -5.79 5.64
C PRO A 100 -18.21 -7.00 6.21
N ASP A 101 -19.39 -7.28 5.65
CA ASP A 101 -20.17 -8.46 6.03
C ASP A 101 -19.47 -9.74 5.55
N THR A 102 -18.90 -9.69 4.35
CA THR A 102 -18.09 -10.75 3.73
C THR A 102 -16.83 -10.14 3.15
N VAL A 103 -15.75 -10.93 3.14
CA VAL A 103 -14.47 -10.57 2.51
C VAL A 103 -14.03 -11.76 1.68
N GLU A 104 -14.08 -11.62 0.37
CA GLU A 104 -13.63 -12.63 -0.59
C GLU A 104 -12.23 -12.29 -1.12
N TYR A 105 -11.95 -11.01 -1.35
CA TYR A 105 -10.69 -10.53 -1.91
C TYR A 105 -10.04 -9.44 -1.07
N ILE A 106 -8.74 -9.60 -0.82
CA ILE A 106 -7.90 -8.55 -0.24
C ILE A 106 -6.79 -8.18 -1.21
N ALA A 107 -6.41 -6.90 -1.26
CA ALA A 107 -5.30 -6.43 -2.08
C ALA A 107 -4.17 -5.89 -1.22
N GLY A 108 -2.96 -6.40 -1.44
CA GLY A 108 -1.74 -5.78 -0.93
C GLY A 108 -1.22 -4.74 -1.92
N ILE A 109 -0.81 -3.57 -1.41
CA ILE A 109 -0.28 -2.44 -2.17
C ILE A 109 1.05 -1.99 -1.58
N ASP A 110 2.05 -1.84 -2.44
CA ASP A 110 3.38 -1.35 -2.09
C ASP A 110 3.98 -0.59 -3.28
N VAL A 111 4.86 0.36 -2.99
CA VAL A 111 5.48 1.25 -3.96
C VAL A 111 6.98 1.35 -3.68
N ALA A 112 7.79 1.01 -4.69
CA ALA A 112 9.23 1.18 -4.66
C ALA A 112 9.66 2.37 -5.52
N LEU A 113 10.70 3.08 -5.08
CA LEU A 113 11.23 4.23 -5.79
C LEU A 113 12.72 4.04 -6.09
N THR A 114 13.09 4.32 -7.33
CA THR A 114 14.47 4.24 -7.80
C THR A 114 15.23 5.56 -7.54
N PRO A 115 16.57 5.53 -7.47
CA PRO A 115 17.40 6.72 -7.28
C PRO A 115 17.20 7.83 -8.32
N ASP A 116 16.84 7.47 -9.56
CA ASP A 116 16.53 8.40 -10.65
C ASP A 116 15.10 8.99 -10.57
N GLY A 117 14.36 8.69 -9.50
CA GLY A 117 13.06 9.30 -9.23
C GLY A 117 11.88 8.62 -9.90
N ARG A 118 12.05 7.42 -10.47
CA ARG A 118 10.94 6.62 -10.99
C ARG A 118 10.32 5.78 -9.86
N GLY A 119 9.00 5.76 -9.80
CA GLY A 119 8.24 4.91 -8.89
C GLY A 119 7.64 3.71 -9.60
N TYR A 120 7.50 2.61 -8.87
CA TYR A 120 6.89 1.36 -9.29
C TYR A 120 5.90 0.92 -8.23
N CYS A 121 4.62 0.84 -8.59
CA CYS A 121 3.58 0.30 -7.72
C CYS A 121 3.21 -1.10 -8.17
N ILE A 122 3.00 -2.00 -7.21
CA ILE A 122 2.32 -3.26 -7.40
C ILE A 122 1.01 -3.27 -6.63
N ILE A 123 0.01 -3.95 -7.18
CA ILE A 123 -1.14 -4.41 -6.42
C ILE A 123 -1.30 -5.90 -6.67
N ALA A 124 -1.32 -6.70 -5.60
CA ALA A 124 -1.58 -8.14 -5.68
C ALA A 124 -2.88 -8.47 -4.93
N VAL A 125 -3.82 -9.11 -5.62
CA VAL A 125 -5.12 -9.51 -5.10
C VAL A 125 -5.09 -10.97 -4.69
N PHE A 126 -5.56 -11.26 -3.49
CA PHE A 126 -5.61 -12.59 -2.91
C PHE A 126 -7.03 -12.95 -2.50
N THR A 127 -7.40 -14.23 -2.65
CA THR A 127 -8.58 -14.78 -1.96
C THR A 127 -8.42 -14.67 -0.44
N PHE A 128 -9.54 -14.55 0.27
CA PHE A 128 -9.59 -14.56 1.72
C PHE A 128 -10.63 -15.60 2.21
N PRO A 129 -10.32 -16.41 3.22
CA PRO A 129 -9.11 -16.42 4.04
C PRO A 129 -7.92 -17.22 3.45
N GLN A 130 -8.03 -17.84 2.27
CA GLN A 130 -6.99 -18.79 1.83
C GLN A 130 -5.68 -18.14 1.38
N LEU A 131 -5.65 -16.82 1.16
CA LEU A 131 -4.50 -16.06 0.67
C LEU A 131 -3.88 -16.62 -0.62
N ARG A 132 -4.72 -17.19 -1.49
CA ARG A 132 -4.27 -17.60 -2.84
C ARG A 132 -4.23 -16.37 -3.72
N LEU A 133 -3.09 -16.13 -4.36
CA LEU A 133 -2.90 -15.06 -5.33
C LEU A 133 -3.84 -15.27 -6.54
N CYS A 134 -4.57 -14.22 -6.92
CA CYS A 134 -5.55 -14.24 -8.00
C CYS A 134 -5.14 -13.33 -9.16
N GLU A 135 -4.60 -12.16 -8.86
CA GLU A 135 -4.25 -11.14 -9.85
C GLU A 135 -3.10 -10.28 -9.35
N GLU A 136 -2.23 -9.85 -10.27
CA GLU A 136 -1.18 -8.86 -10.01
C GLU A 136 -1.20 -7.80 -11.11
N VAL A 137 -1.19 -6.54 -10.72
CA VAL A 137 -1.10 -5.41 -11.64
C VAL A 137 0.00 -4.46 -11.22
N PHE A 138 0.55 -3.77 -12.22
CA PHE A 138 1.72 -2.92 -12.06
C PHE A 138 1.48 -1.56 -12.66
N SER A 139 2.03 -0.52 -12.04
CA SER A 139 2.16 0.80 -12.66
C SER A 139 3.55 1.36 -12.39
N SER A 140 4.00 2.21 -13.30
CA SER A 140 5.23 2.98 -13.11
C SER A 140 5.07 4.37 -13.71
N ASP A 141 5.78 5.32 -13.12
CA ASP A 141 5.82 6.71 -13.55
C ASP A 141 6.94 7.48 -12.84
N THR A 142 7.26 8.66 -13.34
CA THR A 142 8.19 9.58 -12.67
C THR A 142 7.49 10.23 -11.47
N ILE A 143 8.15 10.21 -10.32
CA ILE A 143 7.65 10.84 -9.10
C ILE A 143 8.00 12.33 -9.11
N THR A 144 6.97 13.18 -9.11
CA THR A 144 7.13 14.64 -9.17
C THR A 144 7.01 15.30 -7.79
N PHE A 145 6.20 14.73 -6.88
CA PHE A 145 5.99 15.29 -5.54
C PHE A 145 7.18 14.96 -4.61
N PRO A 146 7.75 15.93 -3.86
CA PRO A 146 8.94 15.71 -3.02
C PRO A 146 8.67 14.76 -1.84
N TYR A 147 9.72 14.16 -1.29
CA TYR A 147 9.59 13.39 -0.06
C TYR A 147 9.45 14.34 1.14
N VAL A 148 8.25 14.39 1.71
CA VAL A 148 7.93 15.14 2.93
C VAL A 148 7.24 14.20 3.92
N PRO A 149 7.79 13.99 5.13
CA PRO A 149 7.18 13.13 6.13
C PRO A 149 5.71 13.47 6.38
N GLY A 150 4.86 12.44 6.27
CA GLY A 150 3.42 12.56 6.40
C GLY A 150 2.66 13.03 5.14
N LEU A 151 3.32 13.14 3.98
CA LEU A 151 2.68 13.41 2.69
C LEU A 151 2.92 12.29 1.67
N LEU A 152 3.25 11.08 2.15
CA LEU A 152 3.54 9.91 1.30
C LEU A 152 2.42 9.64 0.28
N SER A 153 1.16 9.81 0.68
CA SER A 153 0.01 9.61 -0.20
C SER A 153 0.02 10.50 -1.45
N PHE A 154 0.58 11.71 -1.38
CA PHE A 154 0.69 12.62 -2.53
C PHE A 154 1.81 12.24 -3.47
N ARG A 155 2.82 11.55 -2.93
CA ARG A 155 3.94 11.03 -3.68
C ARG A 155 3.58 9.74 -4.42
N GLU A 156 2.87 8.83 -3.76
CA GLU A 156 2.68 7.45 -4.25
C GLU A 156 1.25 7.15 -4.72
N GLY A 157 0.26 7.90 -4.21
CA GLY A 157 -1.14 7.76 -4.56
C GLY A 157 -1.45 7.76 -6.07
N PRO A 158 -0.84 8.62 -6.91
CA PRO A 158 -1.07 8.58 -8.35
C PRO A 158 -0.71 7.23 -8.98
N LEU A 159 0.40 6.61 -8.54
CA LEU A 159 0.81 5.30 -9.03
C LEU A 159 -0.14 4.21 -8.55
N VAL A 160 -0.56 4.27 -7.29
CA VAL A 160 -1.53 3.32 -6.74
C VAL A 160 -2.83 3.37 -7.53
N LEU A 161 -3.38 4.56 -7.79
CA LEU A 161 -4.62 4.69 -8.58
C LEU A 161 -4.41 4.17 -10.02
N LYS A 162 -3.28 4.49 -10.65
CA LYS A 162 -2.93 3.98 -11.99
C LYS A 162 -2.81 2.46 -12.04
N ALA A 163 -2.35 1.81 -10.96
CA ALA A 163 -2.29 0.36 -10.87
C ALA A 163 -3.69 -0.22 -10.60
N TYR A 164 -4.44 0.36 -9.66
CA TYR A 164 -5.79 -0.05 -9.29
C TYR A 164 -6.75 -0.05 -10.50
N ASP A 165 -6.58 0.91 -11.41
CA ASP A 165 -7.40 1.02 -12.62
C ASP A 165 -7.22 -0.12 -13.60
N LYS A 166 -6.13 -0.90 -13.47
CA LYS A 166 -5.86 -2.08 -14.28
C LYS A 166 -6.47 -3.36 -13.69
N LEU A 167 -6.94 -3.33 -12.43
CA LEU A 167 -7.50 -4.50 -11.76
C LEU A 167 -8.81 -4.95 -12.42
N SER A 168 -8.86 -6.22 -12.78
CA SER A 168 -10.09 -6.91 -13.17
C SER A 168 -10.89 -7.38 -11.96
N ILE A 169 -10.23 -7.82 -10.88
CA ILE A 169 -10.84 -8.20 -9.61
C ILE A 169 -10.89 -6.99 -8.69
N LYS A 170 -12.08 -6.63 -8.21
CA LYS A 170 -12.25 -5.52 -7.25
C LYS A 170 -12.09 -6.07 -5.82
N PRO A 171 -11.04 -5.66 -5.09
CA PRO A 171 -10.82 -6.15 -3.72
C PRO A 171 -11.81 -5.52 -2.74
N ASP A 172 -12.19 -6.27 -1.72
CA ASP A 172 -13.06 -5.81 -0.62
C ASP A 172 -12.26 -5.00 0.40
N ILE A 173 -10.96 -5.28 0.54
CA ILE A 173 -10.06 -4.60 1.47
C ILE A 173 -8.72 -4.31 0.79
N LEU A 174 -8.24 -3.08 0.95
CA LEU A 174 -6.90 -2.65 0.57
C LEU A 174 -5.98 -2.68 1.78
N VAL A 175 -4.75 -3.13 1.59
CA VAL A 175 -3.71 -3.16 2.61
C VAL A 175 -2.49 -2.46 2.05
N PHE A 176 -2.00 -1.44 2.76
CA PHE A 176 -0.86 -0.64 2.35
C PHE A 176 0.35 -0.90 3.25
N ASP A 177 1.55 -0.93 2.67
CA ASP A 177 2.78 -0.68 3.41
C ASP A 177 2.85 0.82 3.76
N GLY A 178 2.41 1.18 4.96
CA GLY A 178 2.28 2.57 5.37
C GLY A 178 1.18 2.80 6.39
N GLN A 179 1.09 4.05 6.85
CA GLN A 179 0.16 4.42 7.92
C GLN A 179 -1.25 4.75 7.39
N GLY A 180 -2.26 4.44 8.21
CA GLY A 180 -3.62 4.93 8.06
C GLY A 180 -3.90 6.12 8.97
N ILE A 181 -4.78 5.94 9.95
CA ILE A 181 -5.12 6.95 10.97
C ILE A 181 -4.03 7.16 12.05
N ALA A 182 -3.08 6.22 12.15
CA ALA A 182 -1.83 6.37 12.90
C ALA A 182 -0.87 7.34 12.18
N HIS A 183 -1.36 8.55 11.92
CA HIS A 183 -0.71 9.60 11.17
C HIS A 183 -0.91 10.93 11.92
N PRO A 184 0.03 11.90 11.89
CA PRO A 184 -0.08 13.16 12.62
C PRO A 184 -1.38 13.94 12.32
N ARG A 185 -1.94 13.73 11.13
CA ARG A 185 -3.19 14.36 10.67
C ARG A 185 -4.35 13.39 10.52
N ARG A 186 -4.24 12.17 11.08
CA ARG A 186 -5.26 11.11 11.00
C ARG A 186 -5.64 10.68 9.56
N PHE A 187 -4.75 10.95 8.61
CA PHE A 187 -4.98 10.80 7.17
C PHE A 187 -3.71 10.38 6.41
N GLY A 188 -3.17 9.21 6.77
CA GLY A 188 -2.05 8.58 6.06
C GLY A 188 -2.48 7.96 4.72
N ILE A 189 -1.56 7.28 4.03
CA ILE A 189 -1.79 6.74 2.67
C ILE A 189 -2.96 5.76 2.62
N ALA A 190 -3.08 4.84 3.58
CA ALA A 190 -4.17 3.89 3.60
C ALA A 190 -5.52 4.62 3.71
N SER A 191 -5.64 5.56 4.66
CA SER A 191 -6.86 6.35 4.85
C SER A 191 -7.18 7.24 3.66
N HIS A 192 -6.18 7.86 3.05
CA HIS A 192 -6.37 8.75 1.91
C HIS A 192 -6.89 7.98 0.69
N ILE A 193 -6.20 6.91 0.30
CA ILE A 193 -6.60 6.13 -0.89
C ILE A 193 -7.89 5.37 -0.64
N GLY A 194 -8.11 4.82 0.57
CA GLY A 194 -9.38 4.20 0.93
C GLY A 194 -10.57 5.14 0.80
N VAL A 195 -10.43 6.40 1.24
CA VAL A 195 -11.47 7.44 1.05
C VAL A 195 -11.67 7.80 -0.42
N LEU A 196 -10.61 7.86 -1.23
CA LEU A 196 -10.74 8.18 -2.66
C LEU A 196 -11.42 7.07 -3.46
N LEU A 197 -11.15 5.81 -3.10
CA LEU A 197 -11.70 4.64 -3.78
C LEU A 197 -13.04 4.17 -3.21
N ASP A 198 -13.44 4.67 -2.04
CA ASP A 198 -14.57 4.16 -1.25
C ASP A 198 -14.42 2.66 -0.96
N ILE A 199 -13.23 2.26 -0.50
CA ILE A 199 -12.91 0.87 -0.17
C ILE A 199 -12.28 0.81 1.22
N PRO A 200 -12.69 -0.15 2.06
CA PRO A 200 -12.00 -0.46 3.31
C PRO A 200 -10.49 -0.60 3.12
N SER A 201 -9.72 0.14 3.91
CA SER A 201 -8.27 0.22 3.78
C SER A 201 -7.57 0.07 5.12
N LEU A 202 -6.45 -0.63 5.15
CA LEU A 202 -5.61 -0.85 6.33
C LEU A 202 -4.18 -0.41 6.05
N GLY A 203 -3.56 0.23 7.04
CA GLY A 203 -2.12 0.50 7.03
C GLY A 203 -1.37 -0.52 7.87
N CYS A 204 -0.29 -1.08 7.31
CA CYS A 204 0.65 -1.97 7.98
C CYS A 204 2.05 -1.38 7.80
N ALA A 205 2.70 -0.98 8.88
CA ALA A 205 3.99 -0.30 8.86
C ALA A 205 4.83 -0.66 10.08
#